data_AF-A0A7Y2ZG07-F1
#
_entry.id   AF-A0A7Y2ZG07-F1
#
_cell.length_a   1.000
_cell.length_b   1.000
_cell.length_c   1.000
_cell.angle_alpha   90.00
_cell.angle_beta   90.00
_cell.angle_gamma   90.00
#
_symmetry.space_group_name_H-M   'P 1'
#
loop_
_entity.id
_entity.type
_entity.pdbx_description
1 polymer ?
#
loop_
_entity_poly.entity_id
_entity_poly.type
_entity_poly.pdbx_seq_one_letter_code
_entity_poly.pdbx_strand_id
1 'polypeptide(L)'
;GVYAVAVPERGLGLALKVEDGAWRAADAALVAALDRLGWPGTAASPGGAPESDPLAPFRNAEVRNTRGEAVGYVAADFELPEMPC
;
A
#
# COMPACT_ATOMS: atom_id res chain seq x y z
N GLY A 1 6.25 -9.17 -9.66
CA GLY A 1 7.35 -8.25 -9.30
C GLY A 1 7.47 -8.20 -7.80
N VAL A 2 8.56 -7.64 -7.28
CA VAL A 2 8.74 -7.39 -5.84
C VAL A 2 8.92 -5.89 -5.65
N TYR A 3 8.21 -5.30 -4.71
CA TYR A 3 8.48 -3.94 -4.24
C TYR A 3 9.35 -4.02 -3.00
N ALA A 4 10.40 -3.21 -2.96
CA ALA A 4 11.25 -3.09 -1.79
C ALA A 4 11.39 -1.62 -1.42
N VAL A 5 11.22 -1.33 -0.14
CA VAL A 5 11.37 0.01 0.42
C VAL A 5 12.15 -0.09 1.72
N ALA A 6 13.05 0.85 1.95
CA ALA A 6 13.83 0.95 3.17
C ALA A 6 13.70 2.35 3.74
N VAL A 7 13.67 2.44 5.07
CA VAL A 7 13.81 3.69 5.82
C VAL A 7 15.06 3.53 6.69
N PRO A 8 16.25 3.81 6.13
CA PRO A 8 17.52 3.57 6.81
C PRO A 8 17.61 4.27 8.16
N GLU A 9 17.03 5.46 8.29
CA GLU A 9 17.04 6.28 9.51
C GLU A 9 16.31 5.60 10.67
N ARG A 10 15.41 4.66 10.36
CA ARG A 10 14.68 3.84 11.35
C ARG A 10 15.21 2.41 11.44
N GLY A 11 16.19 2.03 10.61
CA GLY A 11 16.67 0.66 10.49
C GLY A 11 15.61 -0.33 9.97
N LEU A 12 14.59 0.16 9.26
CA LEU A 12 13.45 -0.65 8.80
C LEU A 12 13.51 -0.89 7.29
N GLY A 13 13.06 -2.08 6.88
CA GLY A 13 12.91 -2.47 5.48
C GLY A 13 11.63 -3.30 5.29
N LEU A 14 10.96 -3.08 4.16
CA LEU A 14 9.77 -3.82 3.74
C LEU A 14 10.01 -4.36 2.33
N ALA A 15 9.83 -5.67 2.17
CA ALA A 15 9.80 -6.33 0.87
C ALA A 15 8.40 -6.92 0.68
N LEU A 16 7.69 -6.45 -0.33
CA LEU A 16 6.34 -6.90 -0.68
C LEU A 16 6.38 -7.72 -1.96
N LYS A 17 5.83 -8.93 -1.87
CA LYS A 17 5.54 -9.78 -3.02
C LYS A 17 4.09 -10.23 -2.95
N VAL A 18 3.36 -9.96 -4.03
CA VAL A 18 2.01 -10.49 -4.25
C VAL A 18 2.14 -11.70 -5.17
N GLU A 19 1.75 -12.88 -4.68
CA GLU A 19 1.85 -14.13 -5.45
C GLU A 19 0.80 -14.22 -6.56
N ASP A 20 -0.43 -13.79 -6.27
CA ASP A 20 -1.54 -13.77 -7.23
C ASP A 20 -2.29 -12.42 -7.19
N GLY A 21 -2.68 -11.92 -8.37
CA GLY A 21 -3.21 -10.56 -8.58
C GLY A 21 -2.21 -9.59 -9.23
N ALA A 22 -0.94 -9.98 -9.34
CA ALA A 22 0.12 -9.25 -10.04
C ALA A 22 0.14 -7.74 -9.69
N TRP A 23 0.29 -6.87 -10.69
CA TRP A 23 0.37 -5.41 -10.49
C TRP A 23 -0.94 -4.81 -9.94
N ARG A 24 -2.09 -5.45 -10.18
CA ARG A 24 -3.40 -4.93 -9.79
C ARG A 24 -3.59 -4.90 -8.28
N ALA A 25 -2.99 -5.85 -7.57
CA ALA A 25 -3.07 -5.95 -6.11
C ALA A 25 -1.84 -5.37 -5.40
N ALA A 26 -0.73 -5.19 -6.11
CA ALA A 26 0.53 -4.74 -5.51
C ALA A 26 0.44 -3.31 -4.93
N ASP A 27 -0.22 -2.39 -5.64
CA ASP A 27 -0.35 -1.00 -5.19
C ASP A 27 -1.19 -0.91 -3.90
N ALA A 28 -2.37 -1.56 -3.89
CA ALA A 28 -3.25 -1.61 -2.72
C ALA A 28 -2.55 -2.28 -1.53
N ALA A 29 -1.83 -3.38 -1.77
CA ALA A 29 -1.11 -4.08 -0.71
C ALA A 29 0.06 -3.26 -0.14
N LEU A 30 0.79 -2.51 -0.99
CA LEU A 30 1.89 -1.67 -0.54
C LEU A 30 1.41 -0.52 0.32
N VAL A 31 0.38 0.21 -0.11
CA VAL A 31 -0.15 1.33 0.68
C VAL A 31 -0.72 0.84 2.00
N ALA A 32 -1.46 -0.28 2.00
CA ALA A 32 -1.99 -0.87 3.22
C ALA A 32 -0.90 -1.33 4.21
N ALA A 33 0.24 -1.82 3.71
CA ALA A 33 1.38 -2.17 4.55
C ALA A 33 2.05 -0.91 5.14
N LEU A 34 2.25 0.13 4.32
CA LEU A 34 2.85 1.39 4.76
C LEU A 34 1.97 2.12 5.81
N ASP A 35 0.65 2.15 5.59
CA ASP A 35 -0.33 2.70 6.53
C ASP A 35 -0.23 1.98 7.89
N ARG A 36 -0.24 0.63 7.88
CA ARG A 36 -0.19 -0.20 9.10
C ARG A 36 1.16 -0.09 9.84
N LEU A 37 2.26 0.08 9.11
CA LEU A 37 3.57 0.30 9.70
C LEU A 37 3.78 1.74 10.21
N GLY A 38 2.85 2.66 9.94
CA GLY A 38 2.97 4.08 10.31
C GLY A 38 4.18 4.77 9.65
N TRP A 39 4.50 4.37 8.41
CA TRP A 39 5.64 4.92 7.69
C TRP A 39 5.33 6.31 7.10
N PRO A 40 6.33 7.20 7.02
CA PRO A 40 6.15 8.59 6.57
C PRO A 40 5.60 8.68 5.15
N GLY A 41 4.79 9.72 4.90
CA GLY A 41 4.16 9.97 3.59
C GLY A 41 2.79 9.31 3.41
N THR A 42 2.27 8.67 4.45
CA THR A 42 0.91 8.11 4.50
C THR A 42 -0.01 8.94 5.40
N ALA A 43 -1.32 8.90 5.16
CA ALA A 43 -2.31 9.52 6.07
C ALA A 43 -2.27 8.94 7.50
N ALA A 44 -1.77 7.71 7.69
CA ALA A 44 -1.63 7.08 9.01
C ALA A 44 -0.35 7.55 9.76
N SER A 45 0.58 8.21 9.09
CA SER A 45 1.82 8.70 9.71
C SER A 45 1.56 9.91 10.62
N PRO A 46 2.27 10.05 11.75
CA PRO A 46 2.18 11.25 12.59
C PRO A 46 2.55 12.49 11.77
N GLY A 47 1.62 13.44 11.64
CA GLY A 47 1.80 14.67 10.84
C GLY A 47 1.38 14.58 9.37
N GLY A 48 0.88 13.43 8.90
CA GLY A 48 0.27 13.30 7.57
C GLY A 48 -1.10 13.97 7.54
N ALA A 49 -1.27 15.01 6.73
CA ALA A 49 -2.58 15.57 6.46
C ALA A 49 -3.33 14.68 5.45
N PRO A 50 -4.56 14.20 5.75
CA PRO A 50 -5.30 13.31 4.85
C PRO A 50 -5.61 13.95 3.49
N GLU A 51 -5.67 15.28 3.44
CA GLU A 51 -5.96 16.05 2.23
C GLU A 51 -4.78 16.12 1.24
N SER A 52 -3.57 15.78 1.69
CA SER A 52 -2.35 15.83 0.88
C SER A 52 -1.72 14.45 0.67
N ASP A 53 -2.47 13.37 0.93
CA ASP A 53 -1.95 12.02 0.82
C ASP A 53 -1.79 11.59 -0.65
N PRO A 54 -0.55 11.52 -1.18
CA PRO A 54 -0.32 11.15 -2.57
C PRO A 54 -0.65 9.68 -2.85
N LEU A 55 -0.80 8.85 -1.81
CA LEU A 55 -1.06 7.43 -1.92
C LEU A 55 -2.55 7.10 -1.95
N ALA A 56 -3.44 8.08 -1.73
CA ALA A 56 -4.89 7.87 -1.72
C ALA A 56 -5.44 7.14 -2.96
N PRO A 57 -5.00 7.43 -4.21
CA PRO A 57 -5.48 6.73 -5.40
C PRO A 57 -5.10 5.24 -5.45
N PHE A 58 -4.05 4.85 -4.74
CA PHE A 58 -3.48 3.50 -4.78
C PHE A 58 -4.09 2.57 -3.72
N ARG A 59 -4.86 3.09 -2.75
CA ARG A 59 -5.56 2.27 -1.74
C ARG A 59 -6.62 1.36 -2.35
N ASN A 60 -7.37 1.90 -3.30
CA ASN A 60 -8.46 1.22 -4.00
C ASN A 60 -8.17 1.25 -5.50
N ALA A 61 -7.28 0.36 -5.96
CA ALA A 61 -6.85 0.33 -7.35
C ALA A 61 -8.04 -0.01 -8.26
N GLU A 62 -8.42 0.93 -9.13
CA GLU A 62 -9.58 0.78 -10.01
C GLU A 62 -9.37 -0.38 -11.00
N VAL A 63 -10.34 -1.28 -11.09
CA VAL A 63 -10.35 -2.38 -12.06
C VAL A 63 -11.19 -1.96 -13.25
N ARG A 64 -10.56 -1.97 -14.44
CA ARG A 64 -11.22 -1.67 -15.71
C ARG A 64 -11.42 -2.92 -16.56
N ASN A 65 -12.55 -2.97 -17.27
CA ASN A 65 -12.80 -3.98 -18.28
C ASN A 65 -12.04 -3.70 -19.59
N THR A 66 -12.17 -4.58 -20.59
CA THR A 66 -11.50 -4.41 -21.90
C THR A 66 -11.99 -3.19 -22.70
N ARG A 67 -13.13 -2.61 -22.33
CA ARG A 67 -13.66 -1.35 -22.88
C ARG A 67 -13.16 -0.12 -22.11
N GLY A 68 -12.36 -0.31 -21.06
CA GLY A 68 -11.85 0.78 -20.21
C GLY A 68 -12.83 1.29 -19.16
N GLU A 69 -13.98 0.64 -18.99
CA GLU A 69 -15.00 1.02 -18.02
C GLU A 69 -14.62 0.52 -16.63
N ALA A 70 -14.80 1.37 -15.60
CA ALA A 70 -14.63 1.00 -14.20
C ALA A 70 -15.66 -0.07 -13.82
N VAL A 71 -15.19 -1.25 -13.40
CA VAL A 71 -16.04 -2.39 -13.00
C VAL A 71 -15.87 -2.78 -11.53
N GLY A 72 -14.90 -2.19 -10.83
CA GLY A 72 -14.67 -2.43 -9.41
C GLY A 72 -13.36 -1.83 -8.93
N TYR A 73 -12.91 -2.26 -7.76
CA TYR A 73 -11.64 -1.87 -7.16
C TYR A 73 -10.99 -3.05 -6.44
N VAL A 74 -9.67 -3.03 -6.33
CA VAL A 74 -8.92 -3.95 -5.47
C VAL A 74 -8.58 -3.21 -4.19
N ALA A 75 -8.97 -3.80 -3.06
CA ALA A 75 -8.59 -3.35 -1.73
C ALA A 75 -7.76 -4.44 -1.06
N ALA A 76 -6.80 -4.01 -0.24
CA ALA A 76 -6.00 -4.93 0.56
C ALA A 76 -6.74 -5.31 1.84
N ASP A 77 -6.89 -6.60 2.07
CA ASP A 77 -7.48 -7.16 3.28
C ASP A 77 -6.50 -8.17 3.92
N PHE A 78 -5.60 -7.64 4.76
CA PHE A 78 -4.65 -8.43 5.53
C PHE A 78 -4.29 -7.73 6.84
N GLU A 79 -3.73 -8.50 7.76
CA GLU A 79 -3.17 -8.01 9.01
C GLU A 79 -1.66 -8.22 9.02
N LEU A 80 -0.92 -7.27 9.60
CA LEU A 80 0.49 -7.45 9.88
C LEU A 80 0.64 -7.91 11.33
N PRO A 81 1.48 -8.92 11.62
CA PRO A 81 1.76 -9.30 13.00
C PRO A 81 2.39 -8.12 13.73
N GLU A 82 2.06 -7.96 15.01
CA GLU A 82 2.73 -6.99 15.87
C GLU A 82 4.24 -7.31 15.90
N MET A 83 5.07 -6.32 15.60
CA MET A 83 6.51 -6.51 15.66
C MET A 83 6.95 -6.42 17.13
N PRO A 84 7.58 -7.47 17.70
CA PRO A 84 8.09 -7.40 19.05
C PRO A 84 9.16 -6.29 19.13
N CYS A 85 9.01 -5.43 20.14
CA CYS A 85 9.90 -4.31 20.44
C CYS A 85 11.31 -4.79 20.85
#